data_AF-A0A8J5SS40-F1
#
_entry.id   AF-A0A8J5SS40-F1
#
_cell.length_a   1.000
_cell.length_b   1.000
_cell.length_c   1.000
_cell.angle_alpha   90.00
_cell.angle_beta   90.00
_cell.angle_gamma   90.00
#
_symmetry.space_group_name_H-M   'P 1'
#
loop_
_entity.id
_entity.type
_entity.pdbx_description
1 polymer ?
#
loop_
_entity_poly.entity_id
_entity_poly.type
_entity_poly.pdbx_seq_one_letter_code
_entity_poly.pdbx_strand_id
1 'polypeptide(L)'
;MRSGGSSSEAAAAASGGTTGEEKAVAPPFRLAEVALRLCVVPLAVASLWEMATNKQVDETYGEVAFSDISGFRYLICINATTAAYSVASILMSSFKFITRFDWLIFLLDQASAYLLLTSAAAAAEMLYLARKGDREVSWGEVCSYFGSFCDRATVSVALHAAVLLCFMALSLISAFRAFSKLDAPPPCSEIPKQMADEQGK
;
A
#
# COMPACT_ATOMS: atom_id res chain seq x y z
N MET A 1 3.75 -77.35 28.21
CA MET A 1 5.17 -76.94 28.22
C MET A 1 5.42 -76.04 27.02
N ARG A 2 5.96 -74.80 27.19
CA ARG A 2 6.36 -73.83 26.12
C ARG A 2 5.20 -73.38 25.17
N SER A 3 5.27 -72.33 24.34
CA SER A 3 5.88 -70.96 24.33
C SER A 3 5.41 -70.24 23.03
N GLY A 4 5.25 -68.91 22.87
CA GLY A 4 5.31 -67.76 23.78
C GLY A 4 5.62 -66.43 23.01
N GLY A 5 4.84 -65.36 23.22
CA GLY A 5 4.91 -64.05 22.49
C GLY A 5 3.60 -63.75 21.74
N SER A 6 2.79 -62.69 21.96
CA SER A 6 2.97 -61.26 22.33
C SER A 6 3.15 -60.32 21.13
N SER A 7 2.13 -59.50 20.81
CA SER A 7 2.15 -58.05 21.11
C SER A 7 1.10 -57.23 20.34
N SER A 8 0.78 -56.06 20.91
CA SER A 8 0.17 -54.85 20.32
C SER A 8 -1.35 -54.65 20.42
N GLU A 9 -1.69 -53.48 20.95
CA GLU A 9 -3.03 -52.93 21.10
C GLU A 9 -3.64 -52.46 19.76
N ALA A 10 -4.97 -52.41 19.71
CA ALA A 10 -5.72 -51.74 18.65
C ALA A 10 -6.55 -50.60 19.26
N ALA A 11 -6.06 -49.36 19.13
CA ALA A 11 -6.81 -48.16 19.47
C ALA A 11 -7.65 -47.69 18.27
N ALA A 12 -8.95 -47.51 18.47
CA ALA A 12 -9.86 -46.86 17.51
C ALA A 12 -11.10 -46.35 18.26
N ALA A 13 -11.65 -45.17 17.97
CA ALA A 13 -11.09 -43.99 17.30
C ALA A 13 -11.85 -42.77 17.84
N ALA A 14 -11.15 -41.70 18.24
CA ALA A 14 -11.80 -40.49 18.68
C ALA A 14 -12.35 -39.70 17.47
N SER A 15 -13.62 -39.32 17.50
CA SER A 15 -14.22 -38.45 16.48
C SER A 15 -13.65 -37.04 16.63
N GLY A 16 -12.71 -36.68 15.76
CA GLY A 16 -12.13 -35.34 15.66
C GLY A 16 -12.70 -34.58 14.48
N GLY A 17 -13.69 -33.73 14.70
CA GLY A 17 -14.05 -32.69 13.74
C GLY A 17 -13.04 -31.56 13.82
N THR A 18 -12.17 -31.40 12.81
CA THR A 18 -11.20 -30.31 12.74
C THR A 18 -11.66 -29.22 11.77
N THR A 19 -11.97 -28.07 12.35
CA THR A 19 -12.19 -26.79 11.67
C THR A 19 -11.02 -26.44 10.76
N GLY A 20 -11.31 -25.91 9.57
CA GLY A 20 -10.29 -25.46 8.62
C GLY A 20 -9.37 -24.39 9.21
N GLU A 21 -8.07 -24.65 9.23
CA GLU A 21 -7.06 -23.77 9.80
C GLU A 21 -6.63 -22.72 8.76
N GLU A 22 -7.34 -21.58 8.73
CA GLU A 22 -6.87 -20.40 8.01
C GLU A 22 -5.59 -19.89 8.70
N LYS A 23 -4.43 -20.10 8.06
CA LYS A 23 -3.11 -19.73 8.60
C LYS A 23 -3.09 -18.24 8.98
N ALA A 24 -3.18 -17.96 10.28
CA ALA A 24 -3.36 -16.61 10.79
C ALA A 24 -2.12 -15.74 10.49
N VAL A 25 -2.34 -14.63 9.78
CA VAL A 25 -1.32 -13.56 9.64
C VAL A 25 -0.92 -13.12 11.03
N ALA A 26 0.39 -13.12 11.33
CA ALA A 26 0.85 -12.81 12.67
C ALA A 26 0.34 -11.42 13.13
N PRO A 27 -0.16 -11.28 14.37
CA PRO A 27 -0.83 -10.07 14.85
C PRO A 27 -0.09 -8.73 14.60
N PRO A 28 1.26 -8.61 14.67
CA PRO A 28 1.93 -7.33 14.39
C PRO A 28 1.74 -6.83 12.96
N PHE A 29 1.69 -7.69 11.94
CA PHE A 29 1.55 -7.23 10.55
C PHE A 29 0.17 -6.65 10.28
N ARG A 30 -0.89 -7.27 10.83
CA ARG A 30 -2.26 -6.74 10.72
C ARG A 30 -2.40 -5.40 11.42
N LEU A 31 -1.80 -5.24 12.60
CA LEU A 31 -1.82 -3.98 13.33
C LEU A 31 -1.07 -2.87 12.57
N ALA A 32 0.12 -3.18 12.03
CA ALA A 32 0.89 -2.24 11.21
C ALA A 32 0.15 -1.83 9.93
N GLU A 33 -0.49 -2.79 9.24
CA GLU A 33 -1.31 -2.55 8.03
C GLU A 33 -2.47 -1.56 8.33
N VAL A 34 -3.23 -1.79 9.41
CA VAL A 34 -4.34 -0.93 9.82
C VAL A 34 -3.84 0.45 10.29
N ALA A 35 -2.76 0.51 11.07
CA ALA A 35 -2.17 1.76 11.53
C ALA A 35 -1.66 2.61 10.36
N LEU A 36 -0.97 2.01 9.38
CA LEU A 36 -0.53 2.71 8.17
C LEU A 36 -1.70 3.32 7.38
N ARG A 37 -2.78 2.56 7.17
CA ARG A 37 -3.98 3.09 6.47
C ARG A 37 -4.66 4.21 7.27
N LEU A 38 -4.72 4.12 8.59
CA LEU A 38 -5.22 5.20 9.47
C LEU A 38 -4.34 6.45 9.42
N CYS A 39 -3.01 6.33 9.38
CA CYS A 39 -2.08 7.45 9.28
C CYS A 39 -2.09 8.13 7.91
N VAL A 40 -2.28 7.37 6.82
CA VAL A 40 -2.36 7.87 5.45
C VAL A 40 -3.47 8.89 5.26
N VAL A 41 -4.66 8.66 5.83
CA VAL A 41 -5.84 9.51 5.62
C VAL A 41 -5.60 10.98 6.03
N PRO A 42 -5.21 11.30 7.29
CA PRO A 42 -4.95 12.68 7.69
C PRO A 42 -3.74 13.29 6.97
N LEU A 43 -2.69 12.51 6.65
CA LEU A 43 -1.53 13.01 5.90
C LEU A 43 -1.91 13.43 4.47
N ALA A 44 -2.68 12.60 3.76
CA ALA A 44 -3.15 12.88 2.41
C ALA A 44 -4.14 14.05 2.38
N VAL A 45 -5.05 14.13 3.36
CA VAL A 45 -5.98 15.26 3.51
C VAL A 45 -5.23 16.56 3.82
N ALA A 46 -4.22 16.54 4.70
CA ALA A 46 -3.41 17.72 5.02
C ALA A 46 -2.57 18.18 3.81
N SER A 47 -1.93 17.25 3.09
CA SER A 47 -1.18 17.54 1.85
C SER A 47 -2.10 18.17 0.80
N LEU A 48 -3.28 17.57 0.57
CA LEU A 48 -4.30 18.09 -0.33
C LEU A 48 -4.77 19.47 0.08
N TRP A 49 -5.08 19.68 1.36
CA TRP A 49 -5.63 20.93 1.88
C TRP A 49 -4.65 22.09 1.73
N GLU A 50 -3.38 21.90 2.11
CA GLU A 50 -2.37 22.95 1.93
C GLU A 50 -2.19 23.31 0.45
N MET A 51 -2.10 22.33 -0.46
CA MET A 51 -1.95 22.65 -1.88
C MET A 51 -3.22 23.29 -2.47
N ALA A 52 -4.41 22.76 -2.15
CA ALA A 52 -5.68 23.25 -2.71
C ALA A 52 -6.10 24.63 -2.16
N THR A 53 -5.52 25.07 -1.04
CA THR A 53 -5.67 26.44 -0.53
C THR A 53 -4.50 27.34 -0.90
N ASN A 54 -3.50 26.84 -1.63
CA ASN A 54 -2.29 27.57 -1.97
C ASN A 54 -2.53 28.55 -3.14
N LYS A 55 -2.54 29.84 -2.80
CA LYS A 55 -2.54 30.94 -3.76
C LYS A 55 -1.86 32.15 -3.13
N GLN A 56 -1.22 32.97 -3.95
CA GLN A 56 -0.61 34.24 -3.54
C GLN A 56 -0.80 35.28 -4.63
N VAL A 57 -1.11 36.52 -4.23
CA VAL A 57 -1.25 37.67 -5.12
C VAL A 57 -0.11 38.63 -4.80
N ASP A 58 0.51 39.17 -5.85
CA ASP A 58 1.52 40.21 -5.81
C ASP A 58 1.09 41.37 -6.74
N GLU A 59 1.26 42.62 -6.29
CA GLU A 59 0.79 43.81 -7.03
C GLU A 59 1.60 44.10 -8.31
N THR A 60 2.83 43.59 -8.41
CA THR A 60 3.74 43.81 -9.55
C THR A 60 3.74 42.62 -10.51
N TYR A 61 3.67 41.39 -9.98
CA TYR A 61 3.81 40.15 -10.75
C TYR A 61 2.50 39.39 -10.98
N GLY A 62 1.40 39.78 -10.32
CA GLY A 62 0.06 39.19 -10.51
C GLY A 62 -0.26 38.07 -9.51
N GLU A 63 -1.22 37.20 -9.87
CA GLU A 63 -1.66 36.06 -9.04
C GLU A 63 -0.99 34.76 -9.50
N VAL A 64 -0.60 33.93 -8.53
CA VAL A 64 -0.24 32.53 -8.74
C VAL A 64 -1.12 31.63 -7.87
N ALA A 65 -1.71 30.60 -8.47
CA ALA A 65 -2.50 29.59 -7.79
C ALA A 65 -2.03 28.17 -8.12
N PHE A 66 -2.32 27.22 -7.25
CA PHE A 66 -2.04 25.81 -7.49
C PHE A 66 -2.70 25.27 -8.79
N SER A 67 -3.79 25.92 -9.24
CA SER A 67 -4.56 25.56 -10.43
C SER A 67 -3.80 25.74 -11.75
N ASP A 68 -2.78 26.60 -11.73
CA ASP A 68 -2.04 27.01 -12.92
C ASP A 68 -0.90 26.02 -13.20
N ILE A 69 -0.46 25.29 -12.16
CA ILE A 69 0.63 24.32 -12.21
C ILE A 69 0.04 22.90 -12.26
N SER A 70 0.17 22.25 -13.41
CA SER A 70 -0.37 20.90 -13.67
C SER A 70 0.13 19.85 -12.67
N GLY A 71 1.40 19.92 -12.25
CA GLY A 71 1.98 19.03 -11.24
C GLY A 71 1.29 19.12 -9.86
N PHE A 72 0.89 20.33 -9.44
CA PHE A 72 0.20 20.54 -8.16
C PHE A 72 -1.26 20.10 -8.21
N ARG A 73 -1.94 20.29 -9.36
CA ARG A 73 -3.26 19.68 -9.60
C ARG A 73 -3.21 18.16 -9.58
N TYR A 74 -2.19 17.56 -10.18
CA TYR A 74 -2.01 16.11 -10.16
C TYR A 74 -1.80 15.59 -8.72
N LEU A 75 -0.99 16.28 -7.91
CA LEU A 75 -0.79 15.99 -6.49
C LEU A 75 -2.08 16.03 -5.66
N ILE A 76 -2.95 17.00 -5.90
CA ILE A 76 -4.28 17.08 -5.27
C ILE A 76 -5.13 15.86 -5.66
N CYS A 77 -5.21 15.54 -6.96
CA CYS A 77 -6.00 14.40 -7.45
C CYS A 77 -5.51 13.05 -6.89
N ILE A 78 -4.19 12.85 -6.77
CA ILE A 78 -3.63 11.60 -6.24
C ILE A 78 -3.81 11.50 -4.72
N ASN A 79 -3.63 12.60 -3.95
CA ASN A 79 -3.97 12.59 -2.52
C ASN A 79 -5.45 12.27 -2.28
N ALA A 80 -6.37 12.86 -3.07
CA ALA A 80 -7.80 12.57 -2.96
C ALA A 80 -8.11 11.09 -3.25
N THR A 81 -7.54 10.54 -4.32
CA THR A 81 -7.74 9.14 -4.75
C THR A 81 -7.21 8.16 -3.70
N THR A 82 -6.02 8.41 -3.15
CA THR A 82 -5.38 7.52 -2.17
C THR A 82 -6.00 7.62 -0.78
N ALA A 83 -6.48 8.80 -0.37
CA ALA A 83 -7.29 8.95 0.83
C ALA A 83 -8.62 8.18 0.71
N ALA A 84 -9.33 8.31 -0.41
CA ALA A 84 -10.58 7.59 -0.67
C ALA A 84 -10.36 6.06 -0.69
N TYR A 85 -9.30 5.58 -1.34
CA TYR A 85 -8.91 4.17 -1.33
C TYR A 85 -8.59 3.67 0.09
N SER A 86 -7.83 4.43 0.88
CA SER A 86 -7.49 4.03 2.26
C SER A 86 -8.73 3.90 3.14
N VAL A 87 -9.65 4.87 3.08
CA VAL A 87 -10.95 4.79 3.79
C VAL A 87 -11.77 3.59 3.32
N ALA A 88 -11.89 3.37 2.01
CA ALA A 88 -12.60 2.22 1.46
C ALA A 88 -11.98 0.89 1.93
N SER A 89 -10.65 0.80 2.00
CA SER A 89 -9.92 -0.39 2.46
C SER A 89 -10.15 -0.67 3.96
N ILE A 90 -10.18 0.36 4.80
CA ILE A 90 -10.54 0.24 6.24
C ILE A 90 -11.98 -0.24 6.41
N LEU A 91 -12.93 0.35 5.69
CA LEU A 91 -14.34 -0.06 5.72
C LEU A 91 -14.51 -1.51 5.24
N MET A 92 -13.90 -1.85 4.11
CA MET A 92 -13.87 -3.21 3.56
C MET A 92 -13.32 -4.22 4.58
N SER A 93 -12.21 -3.92 5.25
CA SER A 93 -11.62 -4.80 6.27
C SER A 93 -12.54 -5.05 7.49
N SER A 94 -13.58 -4.23 7.69
CA SER A 94 -14.57 -4.45 8.76
C SER A 94 -15.62 -5.52 8.39
N PHE A 95 -15.79 -5.82 7.10
CA PHE A 95 -16.70 -6.85 6.61
C PHE A 95 -15.96 -8.18 6.43
N LYS A 96 -16.43 -9.24 7.10
CA LYS A 96 -15.83 -10.59 7.14
C LYS A 96 -15.72 -11.34 5.80
N PHE A 97 -16.08 -10.73 4.66
CA PHE A 97 -16.25 -11.39 3.36
C PHE A 97 -14.98 -11.40 2.48
N ILE A 98 -13.89 -10.78 2.93
CA ILE A 98 -12.83 -10.25 2.04
C ILE A 98 -11.51 -11.04 2.03
N THR A 99 -11.38 -12.14 2.77
CA THR A 99 -10.16 -13.00 2.80
C THR A 99 -9.79 -13.64 1.45
N ARG A 100 -10.61 -13.46 0.41
CA ARG A 100 -10.35 -13.88 -0.99
C ARG A 100 -9.66 -12.84 -1.88
N PHE A 101 -9.54 -11.57 -1.47
CA PHE A 101 -9.13 -10.47 -2.36
C PHE A 101 -7.68 -9.99 -2.18
N ASP A 102 -6.80 -10.84 -1.65
CA ASP A 102 -5.44 -10.45 -1.27
C ASP A 102 -4.60 -9.91 -2.44
N TRP A 103 -4.71 -10.53 -3.61
CA TRP A 103 -4.09 -10.05 -4.85
C TRP A 103 -4.62 -8.69 -5.33
N LEU A 104 -5.91 -8.42 -5.12
CA LEU A 104 -6.52 -7.14 -5.49
C LEU A 104 -6.05 -6.02 -4.56
N ILE A 105 -5.97 -6.28 -3.25
CA ILE A 105 -5.43 -5.31 -2.27
C ILE A 105 -3.95 -5.05 -2.57
N PHE A 106 -3.15 -6.07 -2.88
CA PHE A 106 -1.76 -5.87 -3.31
C PHE A 106 -1.65 -5.01 -4.58
N LEU A 107 -2.44 -5.30 -5.61
CA LEU A 107 -2.44 -4.52 -6.85
C LEU A 107 -2.85 -3.05 -6.62
N LEU A 108 -3.85 -2.80 -5.77
CA LEU A 108 -4.32 -1.44 -5.45
C LEU A 108 -3.36 -0.67 -4.56
N ASP A 109 -2.74 -1.31 -3.56
CA ASP A 109 -1.69 -0.71 -2.73
C ASP A 109 -0.49 -0.32 -3.63
N GLN A 110 -0.05 -1.22 -4.51
CA GLN A 110 1.07 -1.02 -5.43
C GLN A 110 0.77 0.06 -6.50
N ALA A 111 -0.43 0.07 -7.08
CA ALA A 111 -0.85 1.09 -8.03
C ALA A 111 -0.92 2.49 -7.37
N SER A 112 -1.42 2.55 -6.13
CA SER A 112 -1.45 3.79 -5.34
C SER A 112 -0.04 4.31 -5.07
N ALA A 113 0.91 3.43 -4.71
CA ALA A 113 2.32 3.79 -4.51
C ALA A 113 2.97 4.36 -5.79
N TYR A 114 2.71 3.77 -6.96
CA TYR A 114 3.19 4.30 -8.23
C TYR A 114 2.60 5.67 -8.58
N LEU A 115 1.29 5.87 -8.40
CA LEU A 115 0.62 7.16 -8.62
C LEU A 115 1.17 8.25 -7.70
N LEU A 116 1.43 7.92 -6.43
CA LEU A 116 2.06 8.82 -5.46
C LEU A 116 3.50 9.17 -5.89
N LEU A 117 4.27 8.21 -6.40
CA LEU A 117 5.65 8.43 -6.85
C LEU A 117 5.71 9.35 -8.08
N THR A 118 4.89 9.09 -9.11
CA THR A 118 4.84 9.92 -10.32
C THR A 118 4.35 11.34 -10.02
N SER A 119 3.38 11.46 -9.12
CA SER A 119 2.86 12.74 -8.62
C SER A 119 3.91 13.52 -7.81
N ALA A 120 4.59 12.86 -6.87
CA ALA A 120 5.66 13.46 -6.08
C ALA A 120 6.80 13.98 -6.98
N ALA A 121 7.21 13.21 -7.98
CA ALA A 121 8.21 13.64 -8.96
C ALA A 121 7.74 14.88 -9.74
N ALA A 122 6.53 14.84 -10.33
CA ALA A 122 5.99 15.98 -11.09
C ALA A 122 5.86 17.25 -10.24
N ALA A 123 5.41 17.16 -8.99
CA ALA A 123 5.31 18.30 -8.09
C ALA A 123 6.69 18.79 -7.60
N ALA A 124 7.65 17.89 -7.37
CA ALA A 124 9.01 18.24 -6.97
C ALA A 124 9.77 18.97 -8.08
N GLU A 125 9.66 18.54 -9.34
CA GLU A 125 10.26 19.22 -10.49
C GLU A 125 9.68 20.64 -10.67
N MET A 126 8.35 20.79 -10.59
CA MET A 126 7.70 22.10 -10.69
C MET A 126 8.14 23.04 -9.54
N LEU A 127 8.28 22.53 -8.32
CA LEU A 127 8.78 23.29 -7.16
C LEU A 127 10.28 23.59 -7.25
N TYR A 128 11.07 22.71 -7.85
CA TYR A 128 12.50 22.92 -8.10
C TYR A 128 12.72 24.05 -9.10
N LEU A 129 12.00 24.01 -10.21
CA LEU A 129 12.06 25.03 -11.27
C LEU A 129 11.48 26.36 -10.78
N ALA A 130 10.40 26.36 -9.98
CA ALA A 130 9.93 27.58 -9.32
C ALA A 130 10.99 28.20 -8.37
N ARG A 131 11.89 27.41 -7.78
CA ARG A 131 12.94 27.88 -6.87
C ARG A 131 14.25 28.31 -7.52
N LYS A 132 14.67 27.67 -8.63
CA LYS A 132 15.98 27.91 -9.27
C LYS A 132 15.90 28.41 -10.72
N GLY A 133 14.71 28.36 -11.32
CA GLY A 133 14.53 28.51 -12.75
C GLY A 133 15.22 27.43 -13.58
N ASP A 134 15.15 27.58 -14.90
CA ASP A 134 16.01 26.93 -15.87
C ASP A 134 16.21 27.88 -17.06
N ARG A 135 17.48 28.17 -17.39
CA ARG A 135 17.84 29.11 -18.44
C ARG A 135 17.60 28.54 -19.83
N GLU A 136 17.70 27.22 -20.01
CA GLU A 136 17.57 26.57 -21.33
C GLU A 136 16.13 26.64 -21.85
N VAL A 137 15.14 26.53 -20.96
CA VAL A 137 13.72 26.71 -21.27
C VAL A 137 13.18 28.12 -20.92
N SER A 138 14.08 29.08 -20.62
CA SER A 138 13.75 30.46 -20.25
C SER A 138 12.78 30.61 -19.06
N TRP A 139 12.78 29.67 -18.11
CA TRP A 139 11.91 29.72 -16.94
C TRP A 139 12.62 30.42 -15.76
N GLY A 140 12.03 31.50 -15.26
CA GLY A 140 12.58 32.29 -14.17
C GLY A 140 12.27 31.74 -12.78
N GLU A 141 13.02 32.19 -11.77
CA GLU A 141 12.72 31.95 -10.36
C GLU A 141 11.41 32.66 -9.96
N VAL A 142 10.45 31.88 -9.45
CA VAL A 142 9.12 32.34 -9.03
C VAL A 142 9.08 32.54 -7.52
N CYS A 143 9.75 31.68 -6.75
CA CYS A 143 9.71 31.67 -5.29
C CYS A 143 10.42 32.86 -4.62
N SER A 144 11.22 33.63 -5.36
CA SER A 144 11.81 34.89 -4.90
C SER A 144 10.75 35.98 -4.69
N TYR A 145 9.66 35.93 -5.47
CA TYR A 145 8.49 36.82 -5.34
C TYR A 145 7.37 36.14 -4.55
N PHE A 146 7.07 34.87 -4.87
CA PHE A 146 5.98 34.10 -4.29
C PHE A 146 6.45 33.14 -3.18
N GLY A 147 7.20 33.65 -2.21
CA GLY A 147 7.81 32.85 -1.14
C GLY A 147 6.81 32.05 -0.32
N SER A 148 5.72 32.68 0.16
CA SER A 148 4.70 32.00 0.97
C SER A 148 3.98 30.89 0.18
N PHE A 149 3.79 31.06 -1.12
CA PHE A 149 3.23 30.03 -1.99
C PHE A 149 4.18 28.82 -2.09
N CYS A 150 5.48 29.08 -2.28
CA CYS A 150 6.48 28.01 -2.38
C CYS A 150 6.72 27.27 -1.07
N ASP A 151 6.61 27.94 0.08
CA ASP A 151 6.75 27.31 1.39
C ASP A 151 5.57 26.37 1.68
N ARG A 152 4.33 26.81 1.42
CA ARG A 152 3.14 25.93 1.51
C ARG A 152 3.20 24.76 0.53
N ALA A 153 3.63 25.01 -0.72
CA ALA A 153 3.85 23.95 -1.71
C ALA A 153 4.89 22.93 -1.20
N THR A 154 5.97 23.39 -0.54
CA THR A 154 6.98 22.51 0.05
C THR A 154 6.42 21.65 1.17
N VAL A 155 5.63 22.23 2.09
CA VAL A 155 4.97 21.49 3.18
C VAL A 155 4.03 20.44 2.61
N SER A 156 3.21 20.79 1.62
CA SER A 156 2.31 19.85 0.95
C SER A 156 3.06 18.71 0.25
N VAL A 157 4.13 19.00 -0.49
CA VAL A 157 4.97 17.98 -1.16
C VAL A 157 5.67 17.07 -0.14
N ALA A 158 6.13 17.60 0.99
CA ALA A 158 6.71 16.79 2.07
C ALA A 158 5.67 15.85 2.71
N LEU A 159 4.45 16.33 2.96
CA LEU A 159 3.34 15.49 3.42
C LEU A 159 2.97 14.41 2.38
N HIS A 160 2.98 14.75 1.09
CA HIS A 160 2.73 13.78 0.01
C HIS A 160 3.82 12.70 -0.05
N ALA A 161 5.09 13.06 0.17
CA ALA A 161 6.19 12.10 0.28
C ALA A 161 6.03 11.18 1.50
N ALA A 162 5.50 11.67 2.63
CA ALA A 162 5.17 10.82 3.77
C ALA A 162 4.06 9.81 3.43
N VAL A 163 3.01 10.23 2.71
CA VAL A 163 1.94 9.33 2.20
C VAL A 163 2.53 8.25 1.28
N LEU A 164 3.42 8.64 0.35
CA LEU A 164 4.15 7.71 -0.52
C LEU A 164 4.91 6.64 0.28
N LEU A 165 5.68 7.05 1.30
CA LEU A 165 6.43 6.11 2.14
C LEU A 165 5.51 5.13 2.89
N CYS A 166 4.36 5.59 3.39
CA CYS A 166 3.35 4.72 3.99
C CYS A 166 2.77 3.72 2.97
N PHE A 167 2.50 4.14 1.73
CA PHE A 167 2.01 3.25 0.67
C PHE A 167 3.05 2.25 0.17
N MET A 168 4.32 2.61 0.14
CA MET A 168 5.42 1.68 -0.14
C MET A 168 5.49 0.57 0.94
N ALA A 169 5.34 0.94 2.22
CA ALA A 169 5.28 -0.02 3.31
C ALA A 169 4.03 -0.93 3.24
N LEU A 170 2.85 -0.36 2.93
CA LEU A 170 1.62 -1.13 2.69
C LEU A 170 1.79 -2.12 1.54
N SER A 171 2.32 -1.66 0.40
CA SER A 171 2.57 -2.51 -0.79
C SER A 171 3.47 -3.70 -0.45
N LEU A 172 4.53 -3.47 0.34
CA LEU A 172 5.44 -4.53 0.79
C LEU A 172 4.77 -5.54 1.73
N ILE A 173 3.99 -5.08 2.72
CA ILE A 173 3.22 -5.97 3.63
C ILE A 173 2.19 -6.80 2.84
N SER A 174 1.51 -6.14 1.90
CA SER A 174 0.49 -6.74 1.04
C SER A 174 1.10 -7.78 0.09
N ALA A 175 2.28 -7.49 -0.49
CA ALA A 175 3.07 -8.43 -1.28
C ALA A 175 3.44 -9.69 -0.48
N PHE A 176 4.08 -9.53 0.68
CA PHE A 176 4.46 -10.67 1.54
C PHE A 176 3.26 -11.57 1.84
N ARG A 177 2.08 -10.99 2.09
CA ARG A 177 0.83 -11.71 2.36
C ARG A 177 0.27 -12.44 1.13
N ALA A 178 0.41 -11.87 -0.07
CA ALA A 178 0.00 -12.51 -1.32
C ALA A 178 0.95 -13.66 -1.71
N PHE A 179 2.27 -13.45 -1.63
CA PHE A 179 3.27 -14.45 -2.02
C PHE A 179 3.40 -15.60 -1.01
N SER A 180 3.31 -15.35 0.30
CA SER A 180 3.35 -16.42 1.32
C SER A 180 2.20 -17.43 1.25
N LYS A 181 1.14 -17.14 0.47
CA LYS A 181 0.08 -18.10 0.13
C LYS A 181 0.44 -19.03 -1.06
N LEU A 182 1.41 -18.66 -1.89
CA LEU A 182 1.92 -19.50 -2.98
C LEU A 182 2.95 -20.51 -2.48
N ASP A 183 3.82 -20.10 -1.55
CA ASP A 183 4.90 -20.91 -0.97
C ASP A 183 4.41 -21.94 0.08
N ALA A 184 3.14 -22.33 0.03
CA ALA A 184 2.60 -23.40 0.87
C ALA A 184 2.74 -24.73 0.12
N PRO A 185 3.78 -25.56 0.39
CA PRO A 185 3.78 -26.93 -0.13
C PRO A 185 2.55 -27.66 0.42
N PRO A 186 1.89 -28.51 -0.38
CA PRO A 186 0.83 -29.36 0.15
C PRO A 186 1.37 -30.21 1.30
N PRO A 187 0.62 -30.42 2.39
CA PRO A 187 1.05 -31.36 3.42
C PRO A 187 1.24 -32.74 2.78
N CYS A 188 2.41 -33.36 3.01
CA CYS A 188 2.82 -34.63 2.39
C CYS A 188 1.93 -35.85 2.73
N SER A 189 0.81 -35.65 3.42
CA SER A 189 -0.21 -36.66 3.72
C SER A 189 -1.04 -37.06 2.51
N GLU A 190 -1.15 -36.22 1.46
CA GLU A 190 -1.86 -36.55 0.22
C GLU A 190 -0.94 -36.58 -1.00
N ILE A 191 -0.04 -37.57 -1.00
CA ILE A 191 0.42 -38.19 -2.26
C ILE A 191 -0.60 -39.29 -2.58
N PRO A 192 -1.40 -39.17 -3.66
CA PRO A 192 -2.26 -40.28 -4.08
C PRO A 192 -1.40 -41.49 -4.41
N LYS A 193 -1.71 -42.65 -3.83
CA LYS A 193 -1.05 -43.94 -4.09
C LYS A 193 -1.41 -44.49 -5.48
N GLN A 194 -1.01 -43.78 -6.53
CA GLN A 194 -1.30 -44.12 -7.93
C GLN A 194 -0.05 -44.43 -8.76
N MET A 195 1.16 -44.29 -8.19
CA MET A 195 2.44 -44.63 -8.86
C MET A 195 3.16 -45.84 -8.23
N ALA A 196 2.44 -46.73 -7.54
CA ALA A 196 3.03 -47.89 -6.85
C ALA A 196 2.62 -49.26 -7.45
N ASP A 197 1.70 -49.30 -8.41
CA ASP A 197 1.11 -50.56 -8.91
C ASP A 197 1.42 -50.84 -10.40
N GLU A 198 2.14 -49.94 -11.09
CA GLU A 198 2.49 -50.11 -12.52
C GLU A 198 3.95 -50.55 -12.77
N GLN A 199 4.74 -50.78 -11.72
CA GLN A 199 6.11 -51.33 -11.82
C GLN A 199 6.23 -52.77 -11.28
N GLY A 200 5.10 -53.48 -11.20
CA GLY A 200 4.97 -54.80 -10.59
C GLY A 200 4.22 -55.84 -11.42
N LYS A 201 4.34 -55.84 -12.75
CA LYS A 201 3.81 -56.91 -13.60
C LYS A 201 4.58 -57.11 -14.91
#